data_AF-A0A1F6ENB7-F1
#
_entry.id   AF-A0A1F6ENB7-F1
#
_cell.length_a   1.000
_cell.length_b   1.000
_cell.length_c   1.000
_cell.angle_alpha   90.00
_cell.angle_beta   90.00
_cell.angle_gamma   90.00
#
_symmetry.space_group_name_H-M   'P 1'
#
loop_
_entity.id
_entity.type
_entity.pdbx_description
1 polymer ?
#
loop_
_entity_poly.entity_id
_entity_poly.type
_entity_poly.pdbx_seq_one_letter_code
_entity_poly.pdbx_strand_id
1 'polypeptide(L)'
;MSQQSQQKPLKGILHFHAETGTEGGLWAFMDNEKIGYAGLHILKDRDVLTIYSKKGADTRVWSGTIELLEYPVFTEHAFGFWIHSDQKNVERKTWAAWFFNHYPAELILAL
;
A
#
# COMPACT_ATOMS: atom_id res chain seq x y z
N MET A 1 -11.53 32.08 1.41
CA MET A 1 -11.91 30.68 1.14
C MET A 1 -10.93 30.13 0.12
N SER A 2 -9.89 29.44 0.57
CA SER A 2 -8.86 28.84 -0.28
C SER A 2 -9.44 27.54 -0.86
N GLN A 3 -9.53 27.46 -2.19
CA GLN A 3 -9.77 26.20 -2.88
C GLN A 3 -8.55 25.32 -2.64
N GLN A 4 -8.66 24.31 -1.76
CA GLN A 4 -7.71 23.21 -1.77
C GLN A 4 -7.87 22.51 -3.12
N SER A 5 -6.85 22.57 -3.96
CA SER A 5 -6.75 21.76 -5.16
C SER A 5 -6.86 20.29 -4.74
N GLN A 6 -7.98 19.64 -5.05
CA GLN A 6 -8.13 18.21 -4.82
C GLN A 6 -7.05 17.50 -5.65
N GLN A 7 -6.10 16.85 -4.98
CA GLN A 7 -5.11 16.03 -5.66
C GLN A 7 -5.82 14.90 -6.40
N LYS A 8 -5.50 14.74 -7.70
CA LYS A 8 -6.01 13.62 -8.48
C LYS A 8 -5.36 12.33 -7.96
N PRO A 9 -6.13 11.28 -7.62
CA PRO A 9 -5.57 10.00 -7.18
C PRO A 9 -4.78 9.34 -8.32
N LEU A 10 -3.63 8.75 -7.95
CA LEU A 10 -2.88 7.83 -8.80
C LEU A 10 -3.66 6.51 -8.92
N LYS A 11 -3.54 5.83 -10.07
CA LYS A 11 -4.19 4.53 -10.31
C LYS A 11 -3.14 3.45 -10.52
N GLY A 12 -3.31 2.32 -9.86
CA GLY A 12 -2.25 1.34 -9.79
C GLY A 12 -2.65 0.04 -9.16
N ILE A 13 -1.65 -0.70 -8.72
CA ILE A 13 -1.77 -1.94 -7.98
C ILE A 13 -0.95 -1.88 -6.71
N LEU A 14 -1.39 -2.63 -5.71
CA LEU A 14 -0.56 -2.88 -4.53
C LEU A 14 0.55 -3.86 -4.85
N HIS A 15 1.67 -3.74 -4.15
CA HIS A 15 2.84 -4.58 -4.35
C HIS A 15 3.62 -4.70 -3.04
N PHE A 16 4.05 -5.92 -2.71
CA PHE A 16 4.99 -6.12 -1.62
C PHE A 16 6.42 -5.95 -2.15
N HIS A 17 7.06 -4.85 -1.79
CA HIS A 17 8.40 -4.55 -2.27
C HIS A 17 9.45 -5.09 -1.29
N ALA A 18 10.23 -6.07 -1.71
CA ALA A 18 11.37 -6.58 -0.96
C ALA A 18 12.63 -6.39 -1.80
N GLU A 19 13.54 -5.51 -1.34
CA GLU A 19 14.83 -5.28 -1.98
C GLU A 19 15.91 -6.12 -1.29
N THR A 20 16.97 -6.48 -2.03
CA THR A 20 18.12 -7.14 -1.43
C THR A 20 18.72 -6.24 -0.34
N GLY A 21 18.73 -6.73 0.90
CA GLY A 21 19.28 -6.02 2.05
C GLY A 21 18.26 -5.32 2.95
N THR A 22 16.96 -5.33 2.63
CA THR A 22 15.92 -4.76 3.51
C THR A 22 15.49 -5.69 4.64
N GLU A 23 16.06 -6.90 4.73
CA GLU A 23 15.80 -7.89 5.80
C GLU A 23 14.29 -8.16 6.02
N GLY A 24 13.48 -7.90 4.98
CA GLY A 24 12.01 -7.86 4.97
C GLY A 24 11.49 -6.99 3.84
N GLY A 25 10.19 -6.77 3.75
CA GLY A 25 9.59 -5.96 2.69
C GLY A 25 8.66 -4.86 3.19
N LEU A 26 8.42 -3.91 2.29
CA LEU A 26 7.65 -2.71 2.48
C LEU A 26 6.35 -2.79 1.68
N TRP A 27 5.29 -2.21 2.23
CA TRP A 27 4.03 -2.03 1.53
C TRP A 27 4.18 -0.95 0.48
N ALA A 28 3.95 -1.29 -0.79
CA ALA A 28 4.12 -0.36 -1.90
C ALA A 28 2.90 -0.32 -2.80
N PHE A 29 2.81 0.76 -3.55
CA PHE A 29 1.88 0.98 -4.65
C PHE A 29 2.68 1.19 -5.93
N MET A 30 2.23 0.59 -7.03
CA MET A 30 2.82 0.74 -8.35
C MET A 30 1.87 1.56 -9.24
N ASP A 31 2.28 2.77 -9.61
CA ASP A 31 1.55 3.65 -10.53
C ASP A 31 1.58 3.08 -11.96
N ASN A 32 0.39 2.93 -12.57
CA ASN A 32 0.25 2.41 -13.93
C ASN A 32 0.72 3.41 -15.01
N GLU A 33 0.85 4.70 -14.69
CA GLU A 33 1.31 5.74 -15.62
C GLU A 33 2.85 5.89 -15.66
N LYS A 34 3.58 5.15 -14.81
CA LYS A 34 5.03 5.24 -14.66
C LYS A 34 5.69 3.87 -14.82
N ILE A 35 6.98 3.86 -15.20
CA ILE A 35 7.73 2.62 -15.47
C ILE A 35 8.77 2.38 -14.38
N GLY A 36 8.86 1.13 -13.91
CA GLY A 36 9.88 0.70 -12.95
C GLY A 36 9.81 1.49 -11.64
N TYR A 37 10.98 1.80 -11.07
CA TYR A 37 11.08 2.53 -9.80
C TYR A 37 10.43 3.92 -9.82
N ALA A 38 10.24 4.55 -10.99
CA ALA A 38 9.58 5.85 -11.08
C ALA A 38 8.08 5.80 -10.73
N GLY A 39 7.46 4.61 -10.75
CA GLY A 39 6.09 4.40 -10.30
C GLY A 39 5.98 3.76 -8.92
N LEU A 40 7.10 3.49 -8.26
CA LEU A 40 7.13 2.80 -6.98
C LEU A 40 6.92 3.81 -5.86
N HIS A 41 5.80 3.68 -5.17
CA HIS A 41 5.47 4.49 -4.01
C HIS A 41 5.47 3.59 -2.78
N ILE A 42 6.47 3.72 -1.92
CA ILE A 42 6.43 3.12 -0.58
C ILE A 42 5.36 3.85 0.22
N LEU A 43 4.40 3.09 0.76
CA LEU A 43 3.31 3.66 1.53
C LEU A 43 3.81 4.17 2.87
N LYS A 44 3.29 5.32 3.29
CA LYS A 44 3.62 5.96 4.56
C LYS A 44 2.37 6.52 5.24
N ASP A 45 2.51 6.85 6.51
CA ASP A 45 1.45 7.48 7.27
C ASP A 45 0.89 8.72 6.57
N ARG A 46 -0.44 8.87 6.69
CA ARG A 46 -1.26 9.94 6.11
C ARG A 46 -1.56 9.81 4.61
N ASP A 47 -0.95 8.87 3.89
CA ASP A 47 -1.39 8.55 2.53
C ASP A 47 -2.86 8.08 2.56
N VAL A 48 -3.64 8.43 1.55
CA VAL A 48 -5.03 7.94 1.43
C VAL A 48 -5.06 6.88 0.36
N LEU A 49 -5.45 5.67 0.75
CA LEU A 49 -5.45 4.50 -0.11
C LEU A 49 -6.88 3.94 -0.23
N THR A 50 -7.27 3.59 -1.44
CA THR A 50 -8.50 2.85 -1.73
C THR A 50 -8.15 1.57 -2.47
N ILE A 51 -8.65 0.43 -2.00
CA ILE A 51 -8.36 -0.90 -2.54
C ILE A 51 -9.64 -1.49 -3.12
N TYR A 52 -9.54 -2.04 -4.33
CA TYR A 52 -10.65 -2.62 -5.06
C TYR A 52 -10.51 -4.13 -5.21
N SER A 53 -11.64 -4.82 -5.29
CA SER A 53 -11.71 -6.24 -5.56
C SER A 53 -11.18 -6.57 -6.95
N LYS A 54 -10.47 -7.69 -7.06
CA LYS A 54 -10.07 -8.24 -8.36
C LYS A 54 -11.24 -8.78 -9.19
N LYS A 55 -12.37 -9.11 -8.56
CA LYS A 55 -13.53 -9.71 -9.23
C LYS A 55 -14.43 -8.67 -9.92
N GLY A 56 -14.25 -7.39 -9.61
CA GLY A 56 -14.96 -6.27 -10.21
C GLY A 56 -14.26 -4.98 -9.85
N ALA A 57 -13.73 -4.27 -10.84
CA ALA A 57 -12.84 -3.12 -10.67
C ALA A 57 -13.45 -1.99 -9.81
N ASP A 58 -14.78 -1.90 -9.73
CA ASP A 58 -15.48 -0.86 -8.97
C ASP A 58 -15.89 -1.30 -7.55
N THR A 59 -15.69 -2.58 -7.19
CA THR A 59 -16.05 -3.06 -5.84
C THR A 59 -14.94 -2.74 -4.86
N ARG A 60 -15.11 -1.67 -4.06
CA ARG A 60 -14.17 -1.29 -3.01
C ARG A 60 -14.17 -2.29 -1.86
N VAL A 61 -12.99 -2.82 -1.50
CA VAL A 61 -12.82 -3.75 -0.37
C VAL A 61 -12.26 -3.08 0.88
N TRP A 62 -11.57 -1.95 0.72
CA TRP A 62 -11.09 -1.12 1.82
C TRP A 62 -10.80 0.30 1.34
N SER A 63 -10.91 1.29 2.23
CA SER A 63 -10.44 2.65 1.99
C SER A 63 -10.22 3.35 3.31
N GLY A 64 -9.15 4.13 3.39
CA GLY A 64 -8.80 4.86 4.58
C GLY A 64 -7.49 5.61 4.44
N THR A 65 -7.13 6.28 5.53
CA THR A 65 -5.81 6.88 5.70
C THR A 65 -4.86 5.83 6.27
N ILE A 66 -3.64 5.76 5.72
CA ILE A 66 -2.59 4.89 6.19
C ILE A 66 -2.13 5.32 7.58
N GLU A 67 -2.06 4.35 8.49
CA GLU A 67 -1.55 4.45 9.85
C GLU A 67 -0.78 3.15 10.12
N LEU A 68 0.54 3.18 9.97
CA LEU A 68 1.40 2.01 10.08
C LEU A 68 1.82 1.76 11.53
N LEU A 69 1.66 0.52 11.96
CA LEU A 69 2.20 -0.01 13.20
C LEU A 69 3.55 -0.66 12.88
N GLU A 70 4.65 0.05 13.13
CA GLU A 70 6.00 -0.40 12.78
C GLU A 70 6.55 -1.47 13.73
N TYR A 71 7.38 -2.35 13.18
CA TYR A 71 8.04 -3.43 13.90
C TYR A 71 9.56 -3.39 13.70
N PRO A 72 10.34 -3.87 14.69
CA PRO A 72 11.76 -4.14 14.47
C PRO A 72 11.97 -5.23 13.42
N VAL A 73 13.13 -5.22 12.76
CA VAL A 73 13.50 -6.25 11.78
C VAL A 73 13.43 -7.67 12.38
N PHE A 74 13.05 -8.66 11.56
CA PHE A 74 12.94 -10.08 11.93
C PHE A 74 11.97 -10.43 13.07
N THR A 75 11.03 -9.56 13.41
CA THR A 75 10.06 -9.83 14.50
C THR A 75 8.74 -10.40 14.00
N GLU A 76 8.25 -9.91 12.85
CA GLU A 76 6.92 -10.21 12.36
C GLU A 76 6.93 -10.60 10.89
N HIS A 77 6.02 -11.48 10.49
CA HIS A 77 5.92 -11.96 9.13
C HIS A 77 4.48 -12.15 8.65
N ALA A 78 4.30 -12.06 7.33
CA ALA A 78 3.06 -12.42 6.64
C ALA A 78 3.40 -13.39 5.50
N PHE A 79 2.69 -14.52 5.45
CA PHE A 79 2.89 -15.57 4.43
C PHE A 79 4.35 -16.04 4.26
N GLY A 80 5.13 -16.04 5.36
CA GLY A 80 6.53 -16.45 5.37
C GLY A 80 7.54 -15.37 4.99
N PHE A 81 7.10 -14.13 4.74
CA PHE A 81 7.96 -12.98 4.44
C PHE A 81 8.00 -12.03 5.64
N TRP A 82 9.19 -11.58 6.03
CA TRP A 82 9.36 -10.55 7.06
C TRP A 82 8.73 -9.23 6.63
N ILE A 83 7.99 -8.60 7.53
CA ILE A 83 7.30 -7.34 7.30
C ILE A 83 7.77 -6.30 8.31
N HIS A 84 7.75 -5.03 7.90
CA HIS A 84 8.18 -3.92 8.77
C HIS A 84 7.03 -3.17 9.43
N SER A 85 5.78 -3.42 9.00
CA SER A 85 4.61 -2.80 9.61
C SER A 85 3.32 -3.53 9.31
N ASP A 86 2.27 -3.23 10.09
CA ASP A 86 0.87 -3.53 9.77
C ASP A 86 0.08 -2.23 9.59
N GLN A 87 -1.02 -2.27 8.83
CA GLN A 87 -2.00 -1.18 8.86
C GLN A 87 -2.86 -1.30 10.12
N LYS A 88 -2.94 -0.22 10.90
CA LYS A 88 -3.76 -0.14 12.10
C LYS A 88 -5.23 -0.48 11.80
N ASN A 89 -5.83 -1.28 12.68
CA ASN A 89 -7.21 -1.76 12.59
C ASN A 89 -7.54 -2.61 11.35
N VAL A 90 -6.52 -3.15 10.65
CA VAL A 90 -6.70 -4.16 9.60
C VAL A 90 -5.94 -5.42 10.03
N GLU A 91 -6.57 -6.59 9.87
CA GLU A 91 -5.90 -7.85 10.19
C GLU A 91 -4.72 -8.09 9.23
N ARG A 92 -3.57 -8.48 9.77
CA ARG A 92 -2.30 -8.62 9.03
C ARG A 92 -2.43 -9.44 7.76
N LYS A 93 -3.02 -10.64 7.81
CA LYS A 93 -3.13 -11.51 6.63
C LYS A 93 -4.02 -10.88 5.58
N THR A 94 -5.08 -10.18 5.99
CA THR A 94 -5.96 -9.43 5.10
C THR A 94 -5.20 -8.29 4.42
N TRP A 95 -4.48 -7.48 5.20
CA TRP A 95 -3.64 -6.40 4.70
C TRP A 95 -2.61 -6.93 3.69
N ALA A 96 -1.76 -7.85 4.15
CA ALA A 96 -0.72 -8.47 3.33
C ALA A 96 -1.28 -9.13 2.06
N ALA A 97 -2.42 -9.82 2.15
CA ALA A 97 -3.01 -10.49 1.00
C ALA A 97 -3.33 -9.51 -0.14
N TRP A 98 -3.68 -8.25 0.16
CA TRP A 98 -3.91 -7.26 -0.88
C TRP A 98 -2.62 -6.90 -1.66
N PHE A 99 -1.48 -6.83 -0.98
CA PHE A 99 -0.18 -6.54 -1.58
C PHE A 99 0.40 -7.74 -2.33
N PHE A 100 0.46 -8.91 -1.68
CA PHE A 100 0.99 -10.13 -2.30
C PHE A 100 0.19 -10.56 -3.53
N ASN A 101 -1.12 -10.32 -3.51
CA ASN A 101 -1.96 -10.63 -4.66
C ASN A 101 -2.05 -9.47 -5.65
N HIS A 102 -1.46 -8.30 -5.45
CA HIS A 102 -1.58 -7.18 -6.40
C HIS A 102 -3.02 -6.71 -6.63
N TYR A 103 -3.72 -6.33 -5.56
CA TYR A 103 -5.07 -5.75 -5.68
C TYR A 103 -5.01 -4.38 -6.38
N PRO A 104 -5.97 -4.04 -7.26
CA PRO A 104 -6.10 -2.71 -7.83
C PRO A 104 -6.34 -1.67 -6.74
N ALA A 105 -5.78 -0.48 -6.91
CA ALA A 105 -5.88 0.58 -5.92
C ALA A 105 -5.82 1.99 -6.53
N GLU A 106 -6.27 2.94 -5.73
CA GLU A 106 -6.08 4.38 -5.92
C GLU A 106 -5.30 4.96 -4.72
N LEU A 107 -4.32 5.81 -4.99
CA LEU A 107 -3.45 6.41 -3.97
C LEU A 107 -3.43 7.94 -4.09
N ILE A 108 -3.64 8.63 -2.97
CA ILE A 108 -3.38 10.06 -2.82
C ILE A 108 -2.24 10.21 -1.81
N LEU A 109 -1.15 10.85 -2.22
CA LEU A 109 0.03 11.01 -1.39
C LEU A 109 -0.18 12.10 -0.35
N ALA A 110 0.26 11.84 0.88
CA ALA A 110 0.29 12.87 1.91
C ALA A 110 1.20 14.05 1.52
N LEU A 111 0.74 15.26 1.80
CA LEU A 111 1.53 16.49 1.74
C LEU A 111 2.52 16.61 2.91
#